data_AF-A0A2G2R4J9-F1
#
_entry.id   AF-A0A2G2R4J9-F1
#
_cell.length_a   1.000
_cell.length_b   1.000
_cell.length_c   1.000
_cell.angle_alpha   90.00
_cell.angle_beta   90.00
_cell.angle_gamma   90.00
#
_symmetry.space_group_name_H-M   'P 1'
#
loop_
_entity.id
_entity.type
_entity.pdbx_description
1 polymer ?
#
loop_
_entity_poly.entity_id
_entity_poly.type
_entity_poly.pdbx_seq_one_letter_code
_entity_poly.pdbx_strand_id
1 'polypeptide(L)'
;MINKTVKSGALLYPIILLLTGCVTPAGQMKENDFYQKSILIEQTVPDAVLSLRKGLRYCGVESGGAMGFGYTHHGVADCFLEPTNDKAVCDMYMGTGYKGRTDIVLGRIDFYSNINNTSTVELRVKKSMRYKEEVIKSWEGFINGETKNVCPKT
;
A
#
# COMPACT_ATOMS: atom_id res chain seq x y z
N MET A 1 -63.53 -13.94 -37.21
CA MET A 1 -63.72 -14.18 -35.76
C MET A 1 -62.36 -14.40 -35.14
N ILE A 2 -61.96 -13.47 -34.27
CA ILE A 2 -60.66 -13.38 -33.57
C ILE A 2 -60.79 -14.10 -32.24
N ASN A 3 -59.79 -14.88 -31.81
CA ASN A 3 -59.67 -15.24 -30.40
C ASN A 3 -58.22 -15.40 -29.92
N LYS A 4 -57.84 -14.43 -29.07
CA LYS A 4 -57.06 -14.53 -27.82
C LYS A 4 -55.58 -14.92 -27.85
N THR A 5 -54.77 -13.86 -27.90
CA THR A 5 -53.77 -13.45 -26.89
C THR A 5 -53.32 -14.49 -25.86
N VAL A 6 -52.03 -14.82 -25.87
CA VAL A 6 -51.27 -15.27 -24.69
C VAL A 6 -50.08 -14.33 -24.49
N LYS A 7 -50.10 -13.61 -23.37
CA LYS A 7 -48.96 -12.87 -22.82
C LYS A 7 -48.18 -13.82 -21.93
N SER A 8 -46.91 -14.08 -22.22
CA SER A 8 -45.86 -14.58 -21.31
C SER A 8 -44.54 -14.45 -22.05
N GLY A 9 -43.44 -13.94 -21.53
CA GLY A 9 -43.06 -13.52 -20.20
C GLY A 9 -41.58 -13.19 -20.30
N ALA A 10 -41.22 -11.99 -19.83
CA ALA A 10 -39.94 -11.61 -19.24
C ALA A 10 -38.67 -12.48 -19.50
N LEU A 11 -37.63 -11.78 -19.99
CA LEU A 11 -36.30 -11.67 -19.34
C LEU A 11 -35.38 -12.90 -19.30
N LEU A 12 -34.21 -12.81 -19.96
CA LEU A 12 -32.90 -12.58 -19.33
C LEU A 12 -31.76 -12.83 -20.34
N TYR A 13 -31.07 -11.75 -20.70
CA TYR A 13 -29.67 -11.82 -21.12
C TYR A 13 -28.86 -12.41 -19.96
N PRO A 14 -28.10 -13.51 -20.12
CA PRO A 14 -26.99 -13.75 -19.22
C PRO A 14 -25.92 -12.71 -19.54
N ILE A 15 -25.97 -11.56 -18.84
CA ILE A 15 -24.82 -10.70 -18.64
C ILE A 15 -23.84 -11.55 -17.83
N ILE A 16 -22.96 -12.26 -18.52
CA ILE A 16 -21.77 -12.82 -17.91
C ILE A 16 -20.84 -11.64 -17.65
N LEU A 17 -21.11 -10.90 -16.57
CA LEU A 17 -20.15 -10.03 -15.91
C LEU A 17 -19.10 -10.96 -15.31
N LEU A 18 -18.16 -11.42 -16.16
CA LEU A 18 -16.85 -11.85 -15.72
C LEU A 18 -16.19 -10.61 -15.11
N LEU A 19 -16.51 -10.35 -13.84
CA LEU A 19 -15.69 -9.54 -12.96
C LEU A 19 -14.40 -10.33 -12.72
N THR A 20 -13.56 -10.45 -13.76
CA THR A 20 -12.13 -10.57 -13.53
C THR A 20 -11.78 -9.31 -12.77
N GLY A 21 -11.64 -9.43 -11.45
CA GLY A 21 -11.22 -8.32 -10.59
C GLY A 21 -9.85 -7.89 -11.08
N CYS A 22 -9.81 -6.89 -11.97
CA CYS A 22 -8.58 -6.31 -12.45
C CYS A 22 -7.90 -5.72 -11.22
N VAL A 23 -6.85 -6.42 -10.75
CA VAL A 23 -5.94 -5.86 -9.76
C VAL A 23 -5.23 -4.72 -10.47
N THR A 24 -5.65 -3.49 -10.21
CA THR A 24 -4.99 -2.30 -10.76
C THR A 24 -3.54 -2.29 -10.28
N PRO A 25 -2.54 -2.39 -11.18
CA PRO A 25 -1.13 -2.30 -10.82
C PRO A 25 -0.83 -0.96 -10.13
N ALA A 26 0.22 -0.90 -9.31
CA ALA A 26 0.52 0.29 -8.49
C ALA A 26 0.64 1.57 -9.34
N GLY A 27 1.33 1.47 -10.49
CA GLY A 27 1.51 2.57 -11.44
C GLY A 27 0.24 3.01 -12.20
N GLN A 28 -0.89 2.32 -12.05
CA GLN A 28 -2.17 2.67 -12.69
C GLN A 28 -3.20 3.22 -11.69
N MET A 29 -2.88 3.27 -10.40
CA MET A 29 -3.74 3.86 -9.38
C MET A 29 -3.72 5.39 -9.47
N LYS A 30 -4.88 6.02 -9.30
CA LYS A 30 -5.02 7.48 -9.33
C LYS A 30 -4.79 8.05 -7.93
N GLU A 31 -4.37 9.30 -7.83
CA GLU A 31 -4.17 9.97 -6.53
C GLU A 31 -5.42 9.88 -5.62
N ASN A 32 -6.62 9.98 -6.20
CA ASN A 32 -7.88 9.88 -5.46
C ASN A 32 -8.14 8.50 -4.85
N ASP A 33 -7.41 7.46 -5.25
CA ASP A 33 -7.49 6.12 -4.68
C ASP A 33 -6.72 5.99 -3.36
N PHE A 34 -5.94 7.02 -2.99
CA PHE A 34 -5.03 6.99 -1.84
C PHE A 34 -5.44 7.93 -0.70
N TYR A 35 -5.33 7.43 0.52
CA TYR A 35 -5.13 8.25 1.70
C TYR A 35 -3.66 8.63 1.73
N GLN A 36 -3.36 9.93 1.84
CA GLN A 36 -2.00 10.44 1.69
C GLN A 36 -1.59 11.32 2.85
N LYS A 37 -0.29 11.26 3.20
CA LYS A 37 0.37 12.13 4.16
C LYS A 37 1.74 12.51 3.60
N SER A 38 2.08 13.80 3.64
CA SER A 38 3.43 14.28 3.33
C SER A 38 4.17 14.59 4.63
N ILE A 39 5.44 14.18 4.71
CA ILE A 39 6.32 14.44 5.85
C ILE A 39 7.66 14.98 5.38
N LEU A 40 8.30 15.78 6.23
CA LEU A 40 9.69 16.19 6.07
C LEU A 40 10.55 15.37 7.03
N ILE A 41 11.68 14.85 6.55
CA ILE A 41 12.63 14.07 7.35
C ILE A 41 14.03 14.64 7.24
N GLU A 42 14.79 14.58 8.33
CA GLU A 42 16.17 15.06 8.41
C GLU A 42 17.17 13.99 7.95
N GLN A 43 16.92 13.42 6.78
CA GLN A 43 17.69 12.32 6.20
C GLN A 43 17.79 12.47 4.69
N THR A 44 18.86 11.93 4.11
CA THR A 44 18.96 11.78 2.65
C THR A 44 17.99 10.71 2.15
N VAL A 45 17.62 10.75 0.86
CA VAL A 45 16.74 9.75 0.25
C VAL A 45 17.31 8.32 0.40
N PRO A 46 18.60 8.03 0.13
CA PRO A 46 19.14 6.69 0.33
C PRO A 46 19.04 6.20 1.77
N ASP A 47 19.30 7.06 2.76
CA ASP A 47 19.23 6.69 4.18
C ASP A 47 17.78 6.41 4.61
N ALA A 48 16.85 7.23 4.17
CA ALA A 48 15.42 7.05 4.42
C ALA A 48 14.89 5.72 3.85
N VAL A 49 15.26 5.39 2.60
CA VAL A 49 14.92 4.11 1.96
C VAL A 49 15.56 2.93 2.69
N LEU A 50 16.80 3.08 3.15
CA LEU A 50 17.48 2.05 3.95
C LEU A 50 16.78 1.82 5.29
N SER A 51 16.40 2.88 5.99
CA SER A 51 15.65 2.82 7.25
C SER A 51 14.29 2.15 7.06
N LEU A 52 13.54 2.53 6.01
CA LEU A 52 12.30 1.84 5.64
C LEU A 52 12.50 0.33 5.47
N ARG A 53 13.48 -0.08 4.66
CA ARG A 53 13.77 -1.50 4.39
C ARG A 53 14.17 -2.26 5.65
N LYS A 54 14.97 -1.64 6.54
CA LYS A 54 15.34 -2.22 7.83
C LYS A 54 14.11 -2.41 8.73
N GLY A 55 13.23 -1.41 8.78
CA GLY A 55 11.98 -1.47 9.55
C GLY A 55 11.06 -2.60 9.09
N LEU A 56 10.79 -2.67 7.79
CA LEU A 56 10.00 -3.75 7.18
C LEU A 56 10.61 -5.12 7.43
N ARG A 57 11.94 -5.27 7.32
CA ARG A 57 12.62 -6.54 7.61
C ARG A 57 12.50 -6.95 9.07
N TYR A 58 12.55 -5.99 9.99
CA TYR A 58 12.47 -6.24 11.42
C TYR A 58 11.05 -6.60 11.85
N CYS A 59 10.06 -5.86 11.37
CA CYS A 59 8.64 -6.06 11.71
C CYS A 59 7.99 -7.22 10.97
N GLY A 60 8.50 -7.58 9.79
CA GLY A 60 7.82 -8.50 8.88
C GLY A 60 6.70 -7.80 8.11
N VAL A 61 5.91 -8.60 7.39
CA VAL A 61 4.84 -8.11 6.50
C VAL A 61 3.64 -7.56 7.27
N GLU A 62 3.50 -7.92 8.54
CA GLU A 62 2.43 -7.51 9.43
C GLU A 62 2.92 -7.47 10.89
N SER A 63 2.34 -6.58 11.70
CA SER A 63 2.51 -6.61 13.16
C SER A 63 1.19 -6.34 13.88
N GLY A 64 1.17 -6.60 15.19
CA GLY A 64 -0.04 -6.54 16.00
C GLY A 64 -0.80 -7.86 16.05
N GLY A 65 -1.95 -7.87 16.74
CA GLY A 65 -2.84 -9.03 16.85
C GLY A 65 -2.36 -10.14 17.78
N ALA A 66 -2.40 -9.89 19.10
CA ALA A 66 -2.56 -10.99 20.04
C ALA A 66 -3.96 -11.60 19.79
N MET A 67 -4.03 -12.89 19.44
CA MET A 67 -5.28 -13.64 19.19
C MET A 67 -6.08 -13.29 17.91
N GLY A 68 -5.44 -12.85 16.82
CA GLY A 68 -6.10 -12.87 15.50
C GLY A 68 -6.86 -11.61 15.08
N PHE A 69 -6.85 -10.53 15.88
CA PHE A 69 -7.60 -9.31 15.57
C PHE A 69 -6.69 -8.08 15.45
N GLY A 70 -6.88 -7.28 14.38
CA GLY A 70 -6.26 -5.96 14.26
C GLY A 70 -4.81 -5.95 13.77
N TYR A 71 -4.47 -6.78 12.78
CA TYR A 71 -3.15 -6.74 12.14
C TYR A 71 -2.97 -5.48 11.30
N THR A 72 -1.81 -4.84 11.45
CA THR A 72 -1.35 -3.78 10.54
C THR A 72 -0.47 -4.42 9.48
N HIS A 73 -0.93 -4.40 8.22
CA HIS A 73 -0.15 -4.89 7.09
C HIS A 73 0.86 -3.85 6.63
N HIS A 74 2.13 -4.05 6.98
CA HIS A 74 3.25 -3.18 6.58
C HIS A 74 3.63 -3.37 5.11
N GLY A 75 3.44 -4.59 4.61
CA GLY A 75 3.70 -4.96 3.23
C GLY A 75 5.14 -5.37 2.93
N VAL A 76 5.39 -5.60 1.64
CA VAL A 76 6.70 -5.84 1.05
C VAL A 76 6.99 -4.69 0.10
N ALA A 77 8.11 -4.01 0.31
CA ALA A 77 8.50 -2.88 -0.50
C ALA A 77 9.30 -3.34 -1.73
N ASP A 78 8.90 -2.83 -2.89
CA ASP A 78 9.67 -2.88 -4.13
C ASP A 78 10.12 -1.45 -4.43
N CYS A 79 11.37 -1.14 -4.09
CA CYS A 79 11.90 0.22 -4.19
C CYS A 79 12.87 0.37 -5.35
N PHE A 80 12.63 1.38 -6.16
CA PHE A 80 13.54 1.90 -7.17
C PHE A 80 14.14 3.22 -6.68
N LEU A 81 15.47 3.28 -6.62
CA LEU A 81 16.25 4.48 -6.30
C LEU A 81 16.83 5.02 -7.61
N GLU A 82 16.58 6.28 -7.93
CA GLU A 82 17.13 6.90 -9.14
C GLU A 82 18.66 7.03 -9.04
N PRO A 83 19.42 6.96 -10.15
CA PRO A 83 20.89 6.99 -10.13
C PRO A 83 21.48 8.25 -9.46
N THR A 84 20.75 9.36 -9.51
CA THR A 84 21.06 10.65 -8.91
C THR A 84 20.89 10.67 -7.38
N ASN A 85 20.24 9.66 -6.79
CA ASN A 85 19.91 9.56 -5.37
C ASN A 85 19.03 10.70 -4.83
N ASP A 86 18.46 11.53 -5.70
CA ASP A 86 17.56 12.63 -5.36
C ASP A 86 16.10 12.18 -5.25
N LYS A 87 15.77 11.00 -5.79
CA LYS A 87 14.43 10.45 -5.78
C LYS A 87 14.40 8.94 -5.63
N ALA A 88 13.40 8.45 -4.92
CA ALA A 88 13.08 7.04 -4.85
C ALA A 88 11.57 6.81 -4.82
N VAL A 89 11.15 5.66 -5.34
CA VAL A 89 9.75 5.22 -5.29
C VAL A 89 9.74 3.80 -4.73
N CYS A 90 8.95 3.57 -3.69
CA CYS A 90 8.68 2.26 -3.13
C CYS A 90 7.22 1.89 -3.31
N ASP A 91 6.94 0.93 -4.19
CA ASP A 91 5.60 0.33 -4.27
C ASP A 91 5.46 -0.71 -3.15
N MET A 92 4.37 -0.61 -2.39
CA MET A 92 4.10 -1.43 -1.22
C MET A 92 3.05 -2.48 -1.58
N TYR A 93 3.43 -3.75 -1.48
CA TYR A 93 2.56 -4.87 -1.83
C TYR A 93 2.15 -5.66 -0.60
N MET A 94 0.98 -6.28 -0.63
CA MET A 94 0.54 -7.15 0.45
C MET A 94 1.42 -8.40 0.49
N GLY A 95 2.00 -8.67 1.64
CA GLY A 95 2.87 -9.82 1.84
C GLY A 95 2.11 -11.14 1.84
N THR A 96 2.80 -12.21 1.43
CA THR A 96 2.36 -13.59 1.63
C THR A 96 3.38 -14.31 2.51
N GLY A 97 3.03 -14.56 3.77
CA GLY A 97 3.85 -15.35 4.69
C GLY A 97 5.35 -15.02 4.66
N TYR A 98 6.19 -16.05 4.51
CA TYR A 98 7.65 -16.05 4.77
C TYR A 98 8.55 -15.27 3.78
N LYS A 99 8.09 -14.10 3.28
CA LYS A 99 8.78 -13.10 2.41
C LYS A 99 8.25 -12.99 0.97
N GLY A 100 7.16 -13.67 0.62
CA GLY A 100 6.52 -13.46 -0.68
C GLY A 100 5.69 -12.18 -0.70
N ARG A 101 5.33 -11.70 -1.89
CA ARG A 101 4.32 -10.65 -2.10
C ARG A 101 3.22 -11.18 -3.01
N THR A 102 2.01 -10.66 -2.81
CA THR A 102 0.94 -10.72 -3.82
C THR A 102 1.08 -9.55 -4.80
N ASP A 103 0.28 -9.56 -5.86
CA ASP A 103 0.12 -8.40 -6.76
C ASP A 103 -0.82 -7.32 -6.17
N ILE A 104 -1.35 -7.53 -4.97
CA ILE A 104 -2.25 -6.57 -4.32
C ILE A 104 -1.41 -5.42 -3.76
N VAL A 105 -1.64 -4.24 -4.31
CA VAL A 105 -0.99 -3.00 -3.89
C VAL A 105 -1.64 -2.48 -2.61
N LEU A 106 -0.82 -2.28 -1.58
CA LEU A 106 -1.18 -1.57 -0.36
C LEU A 106 -1.05 -0.06 -0.53
N GLY A 107 -0.01 0.38 -1.25
CA GLY A 107 0.31 1.78 -1.37
C GLY A 107 1.61 2.05 -2.12
N ARG A 108 2.06 3.30 -2.03
CA ARG A 108 3.31 3.79 -2.59
C ARG A 108 3.94 4.80 -1.63
N ILE A 109 5.26 4.83 -1.59
CA ILE A 109 6.02 5.85 -0.89
C ILE A 109 6.96 6.51 -1.89
N ASP A 110 6.83 7.82 -2.06
CA ASP A 110 7.69 8.62 -2.94
C ASP A 110 8.60 9.50 -2.08
N PHE A 111 9.90 9.44 -2.36
CA PHE A 111 10.94 10.20 -1.66
C PHE A 111 11.54 11.22 -2.61
N TYR A 112 11.73 12.45 -2.12
CA TYR A 112 12.33 13.54 -2.86
C TYR A 112 13.37 14.24 -1.99
N SER A 113 14.58 14.42 -2.50
CA SER A 113 15.61 15.17 -1.83
C SER A 113 15.22 16.64 -1.75
N ASN A 114 15.62 17.27 -0.66
CA ASN A 114 15.51 18.70 -0.45
C ASN A 114 16.89 19.25 -0.07
N ILE A 115 16.99 20.56 0.19
CA ILE A 115 18.22 21.19 0.63
C ILE A 115 18.66 20.67 2.01
N ASN A 116 19.95 20.78 2.31
CA ASN A 116 20.53 20.49 3.63
C ASN A 116 20.34 19.04 4.12
N ASN A 117 20.46 18.05 3.24
CA ASN A 117 20.33 16.62 3.58
C ASN A 117 18.97 16.25 4.21
N THR A 118 17.93 17.01 3.87
CA THR A 118 16.54 16.68 4.23
C THR A 118 15.84 16.06 3.03
N SER A 119 14.74 15.35 3.27
CA SER A 119 13.89 14.79 2.22
C SER A 119 12.42 15.01 2.53
N THR A 120 11.62 15.22 1.49
CA THR A 120 10.16 15.13 1.56
C THR A 120 9.75 13.72 1.19
N VAL A 121 8.84 13.14 1.99
CA VAL A 121 8.28 11.82 1.72
C VAL A 121 6.77 11.90 1.61
N GLU A 122 6.24 11.39 0.52
CA GLU A 122 4.81 11.24 0.30
C GLU A 122 4.41 9.79 0.57
N LEU A 123 3.67 9.59 1.65
CA LEU A 123 3.13 8.30 2.08
C LEU A 123 1.72 8.16 1.51
N ARG A 124 1.51 7.19 0.62
CA ARG A 124 0.20 6.92 -0.02
C ARG A 124 -0.24 5.50 0.27
N VAL A 125 -1.37 5.33 0.94
CA VAL A 125 -1.97 4.01 1.22
C VAL A 125 -3.36 3.95 0.60
N LYS A 126 -3.75 2.81 0.04
CA LYS A 126 -5.05 2.66 -0.62
C LYS A 126 -6.20 2.95 0.35
N LYS A 127 -7.14 3.84 -0.04
CA LYS A 127 -8.25 4.27 0.83
C LYS A 127 -9.11 3.14 1.36
N SER A 128 -9.25 2.05 0.58
CA SER A 128 -10.04 0.87 0.97
C SER A 128 -9.40 0.04 2.08
N MET A 129 -8.16 0.33 2.49
CA MET A 129 -7.49 -0.36 3.60
C MET A 129 -8.10 0.06 4.94
N ARG A 130 -8.50 -0.94 5.75
CA ARG A 130 -9.15 -0.72 7.06
C ARG A 130 -8.27 0.08 8.03
N TYR A 131 -7.00 -0.29 8.13
CA TYR A 131 -6.01 0.28 9.07
C TYR A 131 -5.01 1.22 8.39
N LYS A 132 -5.49 2.00 7.42
CA LYS A 132 -4.66 2.86 6.56
C LYS A 132 -3.81 3.87 7.34
N GLU A 133 -4.34 4.43 8.43
CA GLU A 133 -3.61 5.43 9.23
C GLU A 133 -2.48 4.78 10.03
N GLU A 134 -2.72 3.59 10.58
CA GLU A 134 -1.73 2.79 11.28
C GLU A 134 -0.61 2.32 10.33
N VAL A 135 -0.96 1.98 9.09
CA VAL A 135 0.01 1.67 8.04
C VAL A 135 0.90 2.88 7.73
N ILE A 136 0.32 4.08 7.52
CA ILE A 136 1.10 5.31 7.30
C ILE A 136 2.01 5.62 8.49
N LYS A 137 1.50 5.54 9.72
CA LYS A 137 2.30 5.76 10.93
C LYS A 137 3.44 4.75 11.05
N SER A 138 3.20 3.50 10.65
CA SER A 138 4.23 2.46 10.67
C SER A 138 5.34 2.77 9.65
N TRP A 139 4.99 3.14 8.43
CA TRP A 139 5.96 3.53 7.40
C TRP A 139 6.77 4.77 7.80
N GLU A 140 6.12 5.79 8.35
CA GLU A 140 6.79 6.97 8.91
C GLU A 140 7.78 6.57 10.02
N GLY A 141 7.35 5.74 10.97
CA GLY A 141 8.22 5.23 12.03
C GLY A 141 9.40 4.41 11.50
N PHE A 142 9.22 3.61 10.45
CA PHE A 142 10.33 2.89 9.80
C PHE A 142 11.32 3.83 9.15
N ILE A 143 10.82 4.83 8.41
CA ILE A 143 11.66 5.83 7.74
C ILE A 143 12.48 6.61 8.77
N ASN A 144 11.88 7.01 9.90
CA ASN A 144 12.58 7.73 10.97
C ASN A 144 13.47 6.83 11.85
N GLY A 145 13.63 5.54 11.53
CA GLY A 145 14.46 4.61 12.32
C GLY A 145 13.84 4.18 13.65
N GLU A 146 12.58 4.55 13.92
CA GLU A 146 11.82 4.24 15.16
C GLU A 146 11.20 2.85 15.13
N THR A 147 11.84 1.90 14.46
CA THR A 147 11.30 0.55 14.20
C THR A 147 10.86 -0.17 15.47
N LYS A 148 11.58 0.01 16.59
CA LYS A 148 11.24 -0.61 17.88
C LYS A 148 9.97 -0.05 18.52
N ASN A 149 9.61 1.20 18.21
CA ASN A 149 8.37 1.82 18.68
C ASN A 149 7.17 1.29 17.87
N VAL A 150 7.38 1.03 16.58
CA VAL A 150 6.35 0.46 15.69
C VAL A 150 6.09 -1.02 16.00
N CYS A 151 7.16 -1.79 16.25
CA CYS A 151 7.08 -3.22 16.56
C CYS A 151 7.93 -3.55 17.81
N PRO A 152 7.41 -3.28 19.02
CA PRO A 152 8.10 -3.67 20.24
C PRO A 152 8.23 -5.21 20.27
N LYS A 153 9.44 -5.72 20.54
CA LYS A 153 9.60 -7.15 20.83
C LYS A 153 8.91 -7.43 22.16
N THR A 154 7.88 -8.26 22.13
CA THR A 154 7.36 -8.95 23.32
C THR A 154 8.34 -9.99 23.80
#